data_AF-R8BTX4-F1
#
_entry.id   AF-R8BTX4-F1
#
_cell.length_a   1.000
_cell.length_b   1.000
_cell.length_c   1.000
_cell.angle_alpha   90.00
_cell.angle_beta   90.00
_cell.angle_gamma   90.00
#
_symmetry.space_group_name_H-M   'P 1'
#
loop_
_entity.id
_entity.type
_entity.pdbx_description
1 polymer ?
#
loop_
_entity_poly.entity_id
_entity_poly.type
_entity_poly.pdbx_seq_one_letter_code
_entity_poly.pdbx_strand_id
1 'polypeptide(L)'
;MECATDELLIYLVKIQQLAQSISMTLAFRNNSSLQVDLPVTIIIKSFQQQLEAFKNSVPMSLADNSSIMAHFHIAEMLLYEIGVQDVQATASLPATDRLELLWSCLNATKTFLNIRFSEPLSEHPRFICMASFDFVYSLILCLKLMTLNSPGWDLNTVRKQLSFDELVTRQASDLRMLAERRSRGRGTVGAALADPFLRLATRLEQFNEVLRMELGSAPQMSEMTPVEALAQTSQDFVQDLDSSFWQAMFTMNPSENLQTTADAPWPYC
;
A
#
# COMPACT_ATOMS: atom_id res chain seq x y z
N MET A 1 -35.17 -6.87 -1.96
CA MET A 1 -34.12 -7.89 -2.14
C MET A 1 -32.82 -7.21 -1.77
N GLU A 2 -32.11 -7.69 -0.75
CA GLU A 2 -30.76 -7.22 -0.44
C GLU A 2 -29.80 -7.76 -1.52
N CYS A 3 -28.94 -6.91 -2.07
CA CYS A 3 -27.96 -7.33 -3.05
C CYS A 3 -26.74 -7.92 -2.32
N ALA A 4 -26.14 -9.01 -2.83
CA ALA A 4 -24.92 -9.60 -2.25
C ALA A 4 -23.75 -8.59 -2.16
N THR A 5 -23.77 -7.55 -3.01
CA THR A 5 -22.84 -6.42 -2.98
C THR A 5 -22.99 -5.55 -1.73
N ASP A 6 -24.20 -5.45 -1.16
CA ASP A 6 -24.49 -4.65 0.03
C ASP A 6 -23.82 -5.28 1.26
N GLU A 7 -23.82 -6.62 1.35
CA GLU A 7 -23.14 -7.36 2.42
C GLU A 7 -21.63 -7.14 2.37
N LEU A 8 -21.00 -7.28 1.20
CA LEU A 8 -19.58 -6.98 1.01
C LEU A 8 -19.24 -5.55 1.43
N LEU A 9 -20.06 -4.57 1.02
CA LEU A 9 -19.85 -3.16 1.35
C LEU A 9 -19.88 -2.91 2.87
N ILE A 10 -20.78 -3.56 3.61
CA ILE A 10 -20.85 -3.44 5.07
C ILE A 10 -19.52 -3.83 5.71
N TYR A 11 -18.92 -4.95 5.29
CA TYR A 11 -17.65 -5.42 5.85
C TYR A 11 -16.46 -4.56 5.43
N LEU A 12 -16.44 -4.06 4.20
CA LEU A 12 -15.43 -3.09 3.74
C LEU A 12 -15.49 -1.78 4.56
N VAL A 13 -16.69 -1.27 4.83
CA VAL A 13 -16.86 -0.07 5.66
C VAL A 13 -16.40 -0.32 7.10
N LYS A 14 -16.76 -1.47 7.68
CA LYS A 14 -16.34 -1.84 9.05
C LYS A 14 -14.83 -1.88 9.20
N ILE A 15 -14.12 -2.55 8.30
CA ILE A 15 -12.64 -2.62 8.39
C ILE A 15 -12.00 -1.26 8.15
N GLN A 16 -12.56 -0.45 7.24
CA GLN A 16 -12.05 0.90 6.99
C GLN A 16 -12.25 1.81 8.21
N GLN A 17 -13.39 1.72 8.90
CA GLN A 17 -13.63 2.45 10.16
C GLN A 17 -12.63 2.04 11.24
N LEU A 18 -12.33 0.75 11.35
CA LEU A 18 -11.34 0.25 12.30
C LEU A 18 -9.93 0.77 11.95
N ALA A 19 -9.53 0.73 10.67
CA ALA A 19 -8.27 1.30 10.18
C ALA A 19 -8.14 2.80 10.51
N GLN A 20 -9.21 3.58 10.28
CA GLN A 20 -9.25 5.01 10.63
C GLN A 20 -9.14 5.23 12.14
N SER A 21 -9.82 4.42 12.95
CA SER A 21 -9.74 4.50 14.41
C SER A 21 -8.32 4.23 14.91
N ILE A 22 -7.64 3.22 14.36
CA ILE A 22 -6.25 2.90 14.65
C ILE A 22 -5.35 4.11 14.31
N SER A 23 -5.45 4.60 13.07
CA SER A 23 -4.63 5.71 12.57
C SER A 23 -4.79 6.97 13.43
N MET A 24 -6.02 7.39 13.72
CA MET A 24 -6.29 8.59 14.53
C MET A 24 -5.79 8.43 15.97
N THR A 25 -5.98 7.26 16.59
CA THR A 25 -5.58 7.02 17.98
C THR A 25 -4.06 7.07 18.12
N LEU A 26 -3.33 6.41 17.22
CA LEU A 26 -1.86 6.38 17.26
C LEU A 26 -1.24 7.71 16.82
N ALA A 27 -1.81 8.39 15.83
CA ALA A 27 -1.35 9.71 15.39
C ALA A 27 -1.55 10.78 16.49
N PHE A 28 -2.69 10.78 17.17
CA PHE A 28 -2.95 11.72 18.27
C PHE A 28 -1.98 11.49 19.43
N ARG A 29 -1.70 10.23 19.77
CA ARG A 29 -0.74 9.88 20.83
C ARG A 29 0.68 10.40 20.55
N ASN A 30 1.11 10.37 19.30
CA ASN A 30 2.45 10.84 18.92
C ASN A 30 2.59 12.37 18.92
N ASN A 31 1.51 13.09 18.65
CA ASN A 31 1.51 14.56 18.54
C ASN A 31 1.13 15.28 19.84
N SER A 32 0.53 14.57 20.80
CA SER A 32 -0.02 15.18 22.00
C SER A 32 0.96 15.11 23.17
N SER A 33 1.34 16.27 23.71
CA SER A 33 1.87 16.39 25.08
C SER A 33 0.83 16.10 26.16
N LEU A 34 -0.43 15.89 25.76
CA LEU A 34 -1.52 15.46 26.63
C LEU A 34 -1.39 13.97 26.89
N GLN A 35 -1.13 13.65 28.15
CA GLN A 35 -1.04 12.31 28.72
C GLN A 35 -2.28 11.48 28.36
N VAL A 36 -2.19 10.66 27.31
CA VAL A 36 -3.00 9.45 27.25
C VAL A 36 -2.41 8.53 28.31
N ASP A 37 -3.05 8.45 29.48
CA ASP A 37 -2.60 7.69 30.67
C ASP A 37 -2.50 6.17 30.43
N LEU A 38 -2.86 5.69 29.24
CA LEU A 38 -2.84 4.27 28.91
C LEU A 38 -1.54 3.86 28.18
N PRO A 39 -0.83 2.83 28.67
CA PRO A 39 0.30 2.24 27.97
C PRO A 39 -0.05 1.83 26.53
N VAL A 40 0.86 2.11 25.59
CA VAL A 40 0.67 1.81 24.17
C VAL A 40 0.40 0.33 23.91
N THR A 41 0.99 -0.56 24.71
CA THR A 41 0.79 -2.00 24.64
C THR A 41 -0.66 -2.41 24.90
N ILE A 42 -1.37 -1.69 25.77
CA ILE A 42 -2.79 -1.94 26.04
C ILE A 42 -3.64 -1.47 24.86
N ILE A 43 -3.31 -0.33 24.27
CA ILE A 43 -3.99 0.19 23.07
C ILE A 43 -3.82 -0.80 21.91
N ILE A 44 -2.60 -1.27 21.66
CA ILE A 44 -2.31 -2.26 20.62
C ILE A 44 -3.11 -3.53 20.85
N LYS A 45 -3.07 -4.10 22.07
CA LYS A 45 -3.84 -5.30 22.41
C LYS A 45 -5.34 -5.13 22.19
N SER A 46 -5.90 -3.97 22.53
CA SER A 46 -7.31 -3.67 22.30
C SER A 46 -7.65 -3.70 20.79
N PHE A 47 -6.82 -3.08 19.95
CA PHE A 47 -7.04 -3.12 18.50
C PHE A 47 -6.80 -4.50 17.88
N GLN A 48 -5.83 -5.28 18.38
CA GLN A 48 -5.66 -6.68 17.98
C GLN A 48 -6.92 -7.49 18.26
N GLN A 49 -7.53 -7.33 19.44
CA GLN A 49 -8.80 -7.98 19.77
C GLN A 49 -9.95 -7.53 18.85
N GLN A 50 -10.01 -6.24 18.50
CA GLN A 50 -11.02 -5.73 17.57
C GLN A 50 -10.82 -6.26 16.14
N LEU A 51 -9.57 -6.40 15.67
CA LEU A 51 -9.26 -7.02 14.38
C LEU A 51 -9.66 -8.49 14.36
N GLU A 52 -9.33 -9.25 15.41
CA GLU A 52 -9.75 -10.65 15.53
C GLU A 52 -11.28 -10.78 15.61
N ALA A 53 -11.96 -9.90 16.36
CA ALA A 53 -13.41 -9.86 16.40
C ALA A 53 -14.02 -9.55 15.03
N PHE A 54 -13.44 -8.59 14.29
CA PHE A 54 -13.84 -8.30 12.92
C PHE A 54 -13.70 -9.55 12.04
N LYS A 55 -12.53 -10.19 12.05
CA LYS A 55 -12.24 -11.40 11.26
C LYS A 55 -13.22 -12.52 11.55
N ASN A 56 -13.54 -12.77 12.83
CA ASN A 56 -14.52 -13.76 13.24
C ASN A 56 -15.98 -13.38 12.90
N SER A 57 -16.26 -12.10 12.64
CA SER A 57 -17.58 -11.61 12.24
C SER A 57 -17.83 -11.69 10.73
N VAL A 58 -16.80 -11.93 9.92
CA VAL A 58 -16.93 -12.05 8.46
C VAL A 58 -17.66 -13.37 8.11
N PRO A 59 -18.73 -13.34 7.31
CA PRO A 59 -19.47 -14.53 6.91
C PRO A 59 -18.59 -15.45 6.06
N MET A 60 -18.83 -16.76 6.14
CA MET A 60 -18.08 -17.75 5.35
C MET A 60 -18.14 -17.48 3.83
N SER A 61 -19.24 -16.89 3.33
CA SER A 61 -19.38 -16.48 1.92
C SER A 61 -18.37 -15.41 1.49
N LEU A 62 -17.83 -14.64 2.44
CA LEU A 62 -16.91 -13.52 2.21
C LEU A 62 -15.50 -13.77 2.75
N ALA A 63 -15.25 -14.92 3.39
CA ALA A 63 -13.98 -15.22 4.06
C ALA A 63 -12.77 -15.13 3.13
N ASP A 64 -12.92 -15.58 1.87
CA ASP A 64 -11.85 -15.59 0.87
C ASP A 64 -11.87 -14.33 -0.04
N ASN A 65 -12.65 -13.30 0.32
CA ASN A 65 -12.71 -12.08 -0.49
C ASN A 65 -11.40 -11.27 -0.37
N SER A 66 -10.69 -11.13 -1.49
CA SER A 66 -9.39 -10.46 -1.56
C SER A 66 -9.42 -8.99 -1.13
N SER A 67 -10.53 -8.28 -1.35
CA SER A 67 -10.66 -6.87 -0.95
C SER A 67 -10.78 -6.75 0.57
N ILE A 68 -11.59 -7.59 1.21
CA ILE A 68 -11.70 -7.62 2.68
C ILE A 68 -10.33 -7.98 3.29
N MET A 69 -9.67 -9.02 2.78
CA MET A 69 -8.36 -9.44 3.28
C MET A 69 -7.29 -8.36 3.08
N ALA A 70 -7.29 -7.66 1.93
CA ALA A 70 -6.35 -6.57 1.68
C ALA A 70 -6.54 -5.43 2.68
N HIS A 71 -7.78 -4.95 2.89
CA HIS A 71 -8.05 -3.89 3.87
C HIS A 71 -7.78 -4.33 5.31
N PHE A 72 -7.97 -5.61 5.63
CA PHE A 72 -7.58 -6.16 6.93
C PHE A 72 -6.08 -6.00 7.19
N HIS A 73 -5.25 -6.38 6.22
CA HIS A 73 -3.80 -6.24 6.35
C HIS A 73 -3.33 -4.77 6.33
N ILE A 74 -4.06 -3.86 5.66
CA ILE A 74 -3.80 -2.42 5.80
C ILE A 74 -4.06 -1.94 7.23
N ALA A 75 -5.15 -2.39 7.87
CA ALA A 75 -5.42 -2.07 9.28
C ALA A 75 -4.33 -2.62 10.22
N GLU A 76 -3.82 -3.83 9.96
CA GLU A 76 -2.67 -4.38 10.70
C GLU A 76 -1.39 -3.57 10.47
N MET A 77 -1.10 -3.17 9.23
CA MET A 77 0.05 -2.33 8.91
C MET A 77 0.01 -1.01 9.69
N LEU A 78 -1.16 -0.33 9.70
CA LEU A 78 -1.37 0.90 10.46
C LEU A 78 -1.19 0.69 11.97
N LEU A 79 -1.61 -0.46 12.50
CA LEU A 79 -1.49 -0.78 13.91
C LEU A 79 -0.03 -1.01 14.33
N TYR A 80 0.72 -1.75 13.52
CA TYR A 80 2.08 -2.18 13.83
C TYR A 80 3.15 -1.19 13.36
N GLU A 81 2.80 -0.19 12.55
CA GLU A 81 3.72 0.86 12.09
C GLU A 81 4.39 1.60 13.25
N ILE A 82 3.76 1.67 14.42
CA ILE A 82 4.36 2.29 15.60
C ILE A 82 5.71 1.66 15.99
N GLY A 83 5.95 0.37 15.70
CA GLY A 83 7.26 -0.27 15.92
C GLY A 83 8.37 0.27 15.02
N VAL A 84 8.00 0.78 13.83
CA VAL A 84 8.87 1.35 12.81
C VAL A 84 9.24 2.81 13.12
N GLN A 85 8.41 3.51 13.91
CA GLN A 85 8.62 4.91 14.27
C GLN A 85 9.83 5.08 15.22
N ASP A 86 10.31 6.33 15.33
CA ASP A 86 11.54 6.68 16.03
C ASP A 86 11.56 6.22 17.51
N VAL A 87 12.76 6.12 18.07
CA VAL A 87 13.05 5.72 19.45
C VAL A 87 12.22 6.52 20.45
N GLN A 88 11.89 7.79 20.18
CA GLN A 88 11.04 8.59 21.07
C GLN A 88 9.59 8.09 21.15
N ALA A 89 9.00 7.66 20.03
CA ALA A 89 7.65 7.09 19.99
C ALA A 89 7.60 5.69 20.62
N THR A 90 8.71 4.96 20.53
CA THR A 90 8.87 3.59 21.07
C THR A 90 9.62 3.54 22.39
N ALA A 91 9.99 4.68 23.00
CA ALA A 91 10.85 4.74 24.19
C ALA A 91 10.26 4.01 25.41
N SER A 92 8.93 3.90 25.45
CA SER A 92 8.19 3.20 26.50
C SER A 92 7.98 1.71 26.23
N LEU A 93 8.37 1.20 25.05
CA LEU A 93 8.21 -0.19 24.67
C LEU A 93 9.47 -1.00 25.03
N PRO A 94 9.31 -2.18 25.67
CA PRO A 94 10.38 -3.16 25.74
C PRO A 94 10.91 -3.51 24.34
N ALA A 95 12.22 -3.75 24.23
CA ALA A 95 12.85 -4.07 22.94
C ALA A 95 12.25 -5.32 22.28
N THR A 96 11.84 -6.31 23.08
CA THR A 96 11.14 -7.52 22.61
C THR A 96 9.79 -7.21 21.99
N ASP A 97 9.00 -6.35 22.65
CA ASP A 97 7.66 -5.97 22.19
C ASP A 97 7.77 -5.17 20.89
N ARG A 98 8.74 -4.25 20.81
CA ARG A 98 9.03 -3.53 19.56
C ARG A 98 9.40 -4.48 18.43
N LEU A 99 10.23 -5.48 18.71
CA LEU A 99 10.63 -6.46 17.71
C LEU A 99 9.43 -7.29 17.22
N GLU A 100 8.53 -7.70 18.11
CA GLU A 100 7.28 -8.39 17.76
C GLU A 100 6.39 -7.54 16.84
N LEU A 101 6.25 -6.24 17.13
CA LEU A 101 5.52 -5.30 16.27
C LEU A 101 6.15 -5.18 14.89
N LEU A 102 7.48 -5.10 14.81
CA LEU A 102 8.20 -5.04 13.53
C LEU A 102 7.96 -6.29 12.68
N TRP A 103 8.05 -7.48 13.27
CA TRP A 103 7.77 -8.73 12.56
C TRP A 103 6.30 -8.84 12.13
N SER A 104 5.37 -8.39 12.97
CA SER A 104 3.94 -8.36 12.66
C SER A 104 3.66 -7.40 11.49
N CYS A 105 4.28 -6.21 11.51
CA CYS A 105 4.20 -5.22 10.43
C CYS A 105 4.74 -5.77 9.11
N LEU A 106 5.90 -6.44 9.14
CA LEU A 106 6.49 -7.10 7.99
C LEU A 106 5.59 -8.20 7.42
N ASN A 107 4.99 -9.03 8.28
CA ASN A 107 4.10 -10.10 7.86
C ASN A 107 2.81 -9.58 7.22
N ALA A 108 2.19 -8.56 7.83
CA ALA A 108 1.00 -7.89 7.28
C ALA A 108 1.31 -7.27 5.91
N THR A 109 2.42 -6.54 5.80
CA THR A 109 2.87 -5.92 4.54
C THR A 109 3.07 -6.97 3.45
N LYS A 110 3.80 -8.05 3.75
CA LYS A 110 4.02 -9.15 2.78
C LYS A 110 2.71 -9.78 2.34
N THR A 111 1.79 -10.03 3.27
CA THR A 111 0.52 -10.70 2.96
C THR A 111 -0.37 -9.80 2.11
N PHE A 112 -0.44 -8.50 2.42
CA PHE A 112 -1.11 -7.50 1.58
C PHE A 112 -0.57 -7.51 0.14
N LEU A 113 0.75 -7.47 -0.03
CA LEU A 113 1.39 -7.50 -1.35
C LEU A 113 1.05 -8.80 -2.11
N ASN A 114 1.13 -9.95 -1.44
CA ASN A 114 0.75 -11.23 -2.04
C ASN A 114 -0.70 -11.23 -2.53
N ILE A 115 -1.65 -10.71 -1.73
CA ILE A 115 -3.05 -10.58 -2.13
C ILE A 115 -3.17 -9.65 -3.34
N ARG A 116 -2.50 -8.50 -3.31
CA ARG A 116 -2.55 -7.47 -4.37
C ARG A 116 -2.04 -7.95 -5.74
N PHE A 117 -1.13 -8.92 -5.75
CA PHE A 117 -0.54 -9.51 -6.96
C PHE A 117 -0.96 -10.97 -7.21
N SER A 118 -1.87 -11.52 -6.40
CA SER A 118 -2.35 -12.91 -6.53
C SER A 118 -3.07 -13.16 -7.85
N GLU A 119 -3.85 -12.19 -8.31
CA GLU A 119 -4.55 -12.26 -9.58
C GLU A 119 -3.79 -11.53 -10.70
N PRO A 120 -3.73 -12.11 -11.92
CA PRO A 120 -3.25 -11.41 -13.10
C PRO A 120 -4.03 -10.10 -13.32
N LEU A 121 -3.47 -9.18 -14.11
CA LEU A 121 -4.15 -7.93 -14.44
C LEU A 121 -5.42 -8.26 -15.25
N SER A 122 -6.57 -8.37 -14.58
CA SER A 122 -7.85 -8.68 -15.21
C SER A 122 -8.36 -7.52 -16.06
N GLU A 123 -9.48 -7.70 -16.76
CA GLU A 123 -10.13 -6.62 -17.52
C GLU A 123 -10.72 -5.53 -16.62
N HIS A 124 -10.84 -5.79 -15.31
CA HIS A 124 -11.27 -4.80 -14.33
C HIS A 124 -10.05 -4.09 -13.73
N PRO A 125 -10.03 -2.75 -13.70
CA PRO A 125 -8.89 -2.02 -13.16
C PRO A 125 -8.70 -2.35 -11.68
N ARG A 126 -7.51 -2.84 -11.31
CA ARG A 126 -7.03 -2.91 -9.91
C ARG A 126 -6.83 -1.51 -9.27
N PHE A 127 -7.29 -0.46 -9.97
CA PHE A 127 -7.12 0.96 -9.70
C PHE A 127 -8.46 1.59 -9.30
N ILE A 128 -8.99 1.18 -8.15
CA ILE A 128 -9.85 2.08 -7.37
C ILE A 128 -8.91 3.03 -6.64
N CYS A 129 -9.26 4.32 -6.54
CA CYS A 129 -8.40 5.34 -5.92
C CYS A 129 -7.84 4.91 -4.54
N MET A 130 -8.66 4.24 -3.72
CA MET A 130 -8.24 3.65 -2.43
C MET A 130 -7.16 2.57 -2.58
N ALA A 131 -7.31 1.64 -3.53
CA ALA A 131 -6.34 0.57 -3.76
C ALA A 131 -4.96 1.10 -4.22
N SER A 132 -4.93 2.27 -4.88
CA SER A 132 -3.69 2.94 -5.26
C SER A 132 -2.99 3.57 -4.05
N PHE A 133 -3.73 4.23 -3.16
CA PHE A 133 -3.18 4.81 -1.93
C PHE A 133 -2.63 3.73 -0.99
N ASP A 134 -3.38 2.65 -0.77
CA ASP A 134 -2.96 1.52 0.05
C ASP A 134 -1.67 0.89 -0.49
N PHE A 135 -1.54 0.82 -1.81
CA PHE A 135 -0.32 0.33 -2.45
C PHE A 135 0.87 1.28 -2.23
N VAL A 136 0.71 2.59 -2.43
CA VAL A 136 1.79 3.56 -2.16
C VAL A 136 2.22 3.51 -0.69
N TYR A 137 1.25 3.44 0.23
CA TYR A 137 1.52 3.25 1.65
C TYR A 137 2.33 1.98 1.92
N SER A 138 1.98 0.85 1.29
CA SER A 138 2.73 -0.39 1.43
C SER A 138 4.18 -0.29 0.91
N LEU A 139 4.42 0.45 -0.18
CA LEU A 139 5.76 0.67 -0.71
C LEU A 139 6.62 1.49 0.26
N ILE A 140 6.05 2.55 0.83
CA ILE A 140 6.73 3.36 1.85
C ILE A 140 7.07 2.50 3.06
N LEU A 141 6.14 1.65 3.51
CA LEU A 141 6.37 0.79 4.67
C LEU A 141 7.44 -0.28 4.40
N CYS A 142 7.46 -0.87 3.21
CA CYS A 142 8.56 -1.73 2.76
C CYS A 142 9.92 -1.03 2.87
N LEU A 143 10.01 0.19 2.33
CA LEU A 143 11.25 0.98 2.38
C LEU A 143 11.71 1.23 3.81
N LYS A 144 10.78 1.64 4.70
CA LYS A 144 11.07 1.83 6.12
C LYS A 144 11.57 0.54 6.78
N LEU A 145 10.90 -0.60 6.55
CA LEU A 145 11.28 -1.88 7.14
C LEU A 145 12.65 -2.39 6.66
N MET A 146 13.01 -2.17 5.40
CA MET A 146 14.28 -2.61 4.80
C MET A 146 15.49 -1.73 5.12
N THR A 147 15.24 -0.55 5.69
CA THR A 147 16.28 0.43 6.06
C THR A 147 16.33 0.72 7.56
N LEU A 148 15.36 0.23 8.33
CA LEU A 148 15.30 0.40 9.77
C LEU A 148 16.51 -0.25 10.46
N ASN A 149 17.27 0.56 11.19
CA ASN A 149 18.32 0.06 12.07
C ASN A 149 17.76 -0.12 13.49
N SER A 150 17.56 -1.36 13.93
CA SER A 150 17.05 -1.68 15.26
C SER A 150 17.74 -2.94 15.83
N PRO A 151 18.04 -3.00 17.14
CA PRO A 151 18.64 -4.19 17.75
C PRO A 151 17.78 -5.44 17.53
N GLY A 152 18.40 -6.52 17.03
CA GLY A 152 17.71 -7.78 16.74
C GLY A 152 16.91 -7.79 15.42
N TRP A 153 16.93 -6.70 14.65
CA TRP A 153 16.32 -6.63 13.32
C TRP A 153 17.33 -6.98 12.22
N ASP A 154 17.20 -8.16 11.62
CA ASP A 154 18.10 -8.59 10.54
C ASP A 154 17.59 -8.11 9.17
N LEU A 155 18.18 -7.03 8.68
CA LEU A 155 17.87 -6.44 7.38
C LEU A 155 18.02 -7.42 6.21
N ASN A 156 18.94 -8.39 6.28
CA ASN A 156 19.12 -9.35 5.19
C ASN A 156 17.92 -10.30 5.07
N THR A 157 17.42 -10.78 6.20
CA THR A 157 16.21 -11.61 6.25
C THR A 157 14.99 -10.82 5.80
N VAL A 158 14.85 -9.58 6.27
CA VAL A 158 13.72 -8.69 5.93
C VAL A 158 13.67 -8.38 4.43
N ARG A 159 14.80 -8.00 3.84
CA ARG A 159 14.90 -7.70 2.39
C ARG A 159 14.54 -8.91 1.54
N LYS A 160 15.03 -10.10 1.92
CA LYS A 160 14.66 -11.37 1.25
C LYS A 160 13.16 -11.65 1.38
N GLN A 161 12.60 -11.46 2.58
CA GLN A 161 11.19 -11.75 2.84
C GLN A 161 10.24 -10.86 2.04
N LEU A 162 10.57 -9.57 1.87
CA LEU A 162 9.79 -8.61 1.07
C LEU A 162 10.02 -8.76 -0.44
N SER A 163 11.23 -9.16 -0.86
CA SER A 163 11.59 -9.29 -2.29
C SER A 163 11.20 -8.04 -3.10
N PHE A 164 11.57 -6.85 -2.60
CA PHE A 164 11.14 -5.56 -3.14
C PHE A 164 11.47 -5.37 -4.63
N ASP A 165 12.57 -5.95 -5.10
CA ASP A 165 12.97 -5.95 -6.51
C ASP A 165 11.94 -6.64 -7.41
N GLU A 166 11.45 -7.81 -6.99
CA GLU A 166 10.39 -8.55 -7.68
C GLU A 166 9.07 -7.75 -7.65
N LEU A 167 8.75 -7.14 -6.51
CA LEU A 167 7.59 -6.29 -6.33
C LEU A 167 7.56 -5.11 -7.31
N VAL A 168 8.65 -4.36 -7.40
CA VAL A 168 8.79 -3.23 -8.32
C VAL A 168 8.70 -3.70 -9.76
N THR A 169 9.44 -4.74 -10.11
CA THR A 169 9.43 -5.30 -11.47
C THR A 169 8.02 -5.71 -11.88
N ARG A 170 7.29 -6.36 -10.98
CA ARG A 170 5.90 -6.79 -11.22
C ARG A 170 4.97 -5.59 -11.39
N GLN A 171 5.06 -4.58 -10.54
CA GLN A 171 4.25 -3.38 -10.64
C GLN A 171 4.55 -2.57 -11.92
N ALA A 172 5.82 -2.43 -12.30
CA ALA A 172 6.22 -1.75 -13.54
C ALA A 172 5.68 -2.49 -14.77
N SER A 173 5.70 -3.83 -14.76
CA SER A 173 5.08 -4.66 -15.80
C SER A 173 3.57 -4.42 -15.89
N ASP A 174 2.85 -4.43 -14.76
CA ASP A 174 1.41 -4.15 -14.72
C ASP A 174 1.07 -2.75 -15.28
N LEU A 175 1.87 -1.73 -14.93
CA LEU A 175 1.71 -0.37 -15.45
C LEU A 175 1.95 -0.28 -16.97
N ARG A 176 2.94 -1.01 -17.50
CA ARG A 176 3.16 -1.05 -18.96
C ARG A 176 2.03 -1.74 -19.71
N MET A 177 1.51 -2.85 -19.18
CA MET A 177 0.35 -3.52 -19.77
C MET A 177 -0.86 -2.58 -19.83
N LEU A 178 -1.07 -1.74 -18.81
CA LEU A 178 -2.13 -0.73 -18.83
C LEU A 178 -1.90 0.36 -19.89
N ALA A 179 -0.67 0.85 -20.01
CA ALA A 179 -0.30 1.83 -21.04
C ALA A 179 -0.56 1.27 -22.45
N GLU A 180 -0.19 0.00 -22.70
CA GLU A 180 -0.44 -0.69 -23.97
C GLU A 180 -1.93 -0.92 -24.26
N ARG A 181 -2.72 -1.33 -23.27
CA ARG A 181 -4.17 -1.48 -23.45
C ARG A 181 -4.81 -0.13 -23.80
N ARG A 182 -4.35 0.95 -23.17
CA ARG A 182 -4.86 2.31 -23.39
C ARG A 182 -4.42 2.89 -24.73
N SER A 183 -3.24 2.56 -25.24
CA SER A 183 -2.81 2.98 -26.58
C SER A 183 -3.63 2.32 -27.70
N ARG A 184 -4.14 1.10 -27.46
CA ARG A 184 -5.04 0.40 -28.39
C ARG A 184 -6.46 0.99 -28.40
N GLY A 185 -6.91 1.58 -27.29
CA GLY A 185 -8.23 2.22 -27.18
C GLY A 185 -8.26 3.70 -27.58
N ARG A 186 -7.12 4.41 -27.47
CA ARG A 186 -7.00 5.80 -27.94
C ARG A 186 -6.72 5.83 -29.44
N GLY A 187 -7.67 6.31 -30.25
CA GLY A 187 -7.38 6.75 -31.62
C GLY A 187 -6.22 7.76 -31.66
N THR A 188 -5.60 7.93 -32.82
CA THR A 188 -4.35 8.65 -33.13
C THR A 188 -4.24 10.11 -32.63
N VAL A 189 -5.26 10.67 -31.99
CA VAL A 189 -5.38 12.08 -31.60
C VAL A 189 -4.65 12.40 -30.27
N GLY A 190 -4.32 11.39 -29.45
CA GLY A 190 -3.74 11.58 -28.11
C GLY A 190 -2.22 11.37 -27.97
N ALA A 191 -1.48 11.13 -29.06
CA ALA A 191 -0.10 10.65 -29.04
C ALA A 191 0.96 11.64 -28.53
N ALA A 192 0.60 12.89 -28.25
CA ALA A 192 1.55 13.95 -27.90
C ALA A 192 1.98 13.96 -26.42
N LEU A 193 1.22 13.33 -25.51
CA LEU A 193 1.60 13.23 -24.09
C LEU A 193 2.04 11.79 -23.78
N ALA A 194 3.29 11.62 -23.32
CA ALA A 194 3.79 10.32 -22.87
C ALA A 194 2.82 9.71 -21.84
N ASP A 195 2.42 8.46 -22.05
CA ASP A 195 1.40 7.81 -21.23
C ASP A 195 1.81 7.81 -19.74
N PRO A 196 0.94 8.27 -18.82
CA PRO A 196 1.30 8.43 -17.41
C PRO A 196 1.68 7.10 -16.75
N PHE A 197 1.08 5.98 -17.16
CA PHE A 197 1.42 4.66 -16.61
C PHE A 197 2.81 4.22 -17.08
N LEU A 198 3.18 4.50 -18.34
CA LEU A 198 4.51 4.21 -18.86
C LEU A 198 5.60 5.05 -18.17
N ARG A 199 5.31 6.34 -17.93
CA ARG A 199 6.20 7.23 -17.15
C ARG A 199 6.41 6.69 -15.74
N LEU A 200 5.32 6.33 -15.05
CA LEU A 200 5.39 5.79 -13.69
C LEU A 200 6.15 4.46 -13.64
N ALA A 201 5.94 3.56 -14.61
CA ALA A 201 6.68 2.29 -14.70
C ALA A 201 8.19 2.51 -14.81
N THR A 202 8.59 3.43 -15.70
CA THR A 202 10.00 3.76 -15.94
C THR A 202 10.64 4.37 -14.70
N ARG A 203 9.91 5.23 -13.98
CA ARG A 203 10.37 5.85 -12.73
C ARG A 203 10.53 4.83 -11.61
N LEU A 204 9.58 3.90 -11.47
CA LEU A 204 9.64 2.86 -10.44
C LEU A 204 10.87 1.98 -10.63
N GLU A 205 11.23 1.62 -11.86
CA GLU A 205 12.45 0.86 -12.16
C GLU A 205 13.72 1.67 -11.90
N GLN A 206 13.78 2.93 -12.33
CA GLN A 206 14.91 3.81 -12.04
C GLN A 206 15.14 3.93 -10.53
N PHE A 207 14.07 4.10 -9.77
CA PHE A 207 14.11 4.11 -8.31
C PHE A 207 14.68 2.81 -7.76
N ASN A 208 14.19 1.66 -8.22
CA ASN A 208 14.66 0.36 -7.75
C ASN A 208 16.13 0.09 -8.05
N GLU A 209 16.65 0.53 -9.20
CA GLU A 209 18.10 0.46 -9.49
C GLU A 209 18.92 1.30 -8.52
N VAL A 210 18.49 2.53 -8.20
CA VAL A 210 19.15 3.38 -7.19
C VAL A 210 19.14 2.70 -5.82
N LEU A 211 17.99 2.18 -5.39
CA LEU A 211 17.89 1.45 -4.12
C LEU A 211 18.84 0.26 -4.06
N ARG A 212 18.91 -0.52 -5.13
CA ARG A 212 19.78 -1.68 -5.21
C ARG A 212 21.25 -1.29 -5.07
N MET A 213 21.66 -0.18 -5.69
CA MET A 213 23.01 0.36 -5.55
C MET A 213 23.31 0.82 -4.12
N GLU A 214 22.39 1.55 -3.49
CA GLU A 214 22.56 2.04 -2.12
C GLU A 214 22.59 0.90 -1.09
N LEU A 215 21.70 -0.09 -1.22
CA LEU A 215 21.62 -1.23 -0.30
C LEU A 215 22.77 -2.24 -0.50
N GLY A 216 23.38 -2.26 -1.68
CA GLY A 216 24.53 -3.10 -2.05
C GLY A 216 25.90 -2.46 -1.79
N SER A 217 25.96 -1.14 -1.66
CA SER A 217 27.20 -0.43 -1.35
C SER A 217 27.51 -0.58 0.15
N ALA A 218 28.67 -1.18 0.47
CA ALA A 218 29.25 -1.07 1.81
C ALA A 218 29.44 0.41 2.17
N PRO A 219 29.42 0.81 3.46
CA PRO A 219 29.42 2.21 3.85
C PRO A 219 30.77 2.85 3.49
N GLN A 220 30.87 3.37 2.28
CA GLN A 220 31.89 4.33 1.90
C GLN A 220 31.28 5.71 2.11
N MET A 221 32.06 6.56 2.77
CA MET A 221 31.78 7.97 3.05
C MET A 221 30.99 8.65 1.94
N SER A 222 29.67 8.73 2.14
CA SER A 222 28.81 9.71 1.50
C SER A 222 28.30 10.58 2.65
N GLU A 223 28.42 11.90 2.53
CA GLU A 223 27.95 12.87 3.54
C GLU A 223 26.43 12.82 3.74
N MET A 224 25.71 12.13 2.86
CA MET A 224 24.28 11.88 2.95
C MET A 224 24.05 10.44 3.40
N THR A 225 23.30 10.27 4.49
CA THR A 225 22.92 8.95 4.97
C THR A 225 22.07 8.23 3.92
N PRO A 226 22.14 6.89 3.81
CA PRO A 226 21.29 6.12 2.88
C PRO A 226 19.80 6.40 3.07
N VAL A 227 19.39 6.78 4.28
CA VAL A 227 18.02 7.18 4.63
C VAL A 227 17.67 8.56 4.06
N GLU A 228 18.60 9.51 4.01
CA GLU A 228 18.41 10.83 3.38
C GLU A 228 18.36 10.72 1.85
N ALA A 229 19.20 9.86 1.24
CA ALA A 229 19.12 9.57 -0.19
C ALA A 229 17.78 8.91 -0.56
N LEU A 230 17.33 7.96 0.27
CA LEU A 230 16.02 7.33 0.17
C LEU A 230 14.88 8.34 0.36
N ALA A 231 15.00 9.22 1.36
CA ALA A 231 14.01 10.23 1.68
C ALA A 231 13.89 11.26 0.56
N GLN A 232 15.01 11.77 0.06
CA GLN A 232 15.05 12.70 -1.08
C GLN A 232 14.44 12.07 -2.33
N THR A 233 14.80 10.83 -2.64
CA THR A 233 14.26 10.11 -3.80
C THR A 233 12.76 9.78 -3.63
N SER A 234 12.32 9.49 -2.39
CA SER A 234 10.90 9.33 -2.07
C SER A 234 10.13 10.64 -2.16
N GLN A 235 10.75 11.77 -1.80
CA GLN A 235 10.19 13.10 -1.91
C GLN A 235 10.04 13.51 -3.38
N ASP A 236 11.03 13.20 -4.21
CA ASP A 236 11.00 13.44 -5.65
C ASP A 236 9.93 12.57 -6.32
N PHE A 237 9.79 11.29 -5.92
CA PHE A 237 8.72 10.40 -6.39
C PHE A 237 7.32 10.89 -5.99
N VAL A 238 7.14 11.36 -4.76
CA VAL A 238 5.88 11.92 -4.26
C VAL A 238 5.56 13.28 -4.89
N GLN A 239 6.56 14.11 -5.15
CA GLN A 239 6.40 15.37 -5.89
C GLN A 239 6.02 15.13 -7.36
N ASP A 240 6.52 14.08 -8.00
CA ASP A 240 6.13 13.72 -9.38
C ASP A 240 4.70 13.14 -9.48
N LEU A 241 4.12 12.70 -8.36
CA LEU A 241 2.67 12.44 -8.21
C LEU A 241 1.92 13.75 -7.91
N ASP A 242 2.26 14.81 -8.62
CA ASP A 242 1.68 16.14 -8.44
C ASP A 242 0.23 16.24 -8.92
N SER A 243 -0.33 17.44 -8.75
CA SER A 243 -1.66 17.77 -9.25
C SER A 243 -1.82 17.52 -10.75
N SER A 244 -0.75 17.56 -11.56
CA SER A 244 -0.81 17.30 -13.00
C SER A 244 -0.97 15.80 -13.31
N PHE A 245 -0.27 14.94 -12.59
CA PHE A 245 -0.46 13.49 -12.64
C PHE A 245 -1.88 13.12 -12.24
N TRP A 246 -2.35 13.64 -11.10
CA TRP A 246 -3.70 13.37 -10.61
C TRP A 246 -4.78 13.97 -11.52
N GLN A 247 -4.58 15.16 -12.09
CA GLN A 247 -5.51 15.71 -13.09
C GLN A 247 -5.55 14.85 -14.36
N ALA A 248 -4.43 14.32 -14.85
CA ALA A 248 -4.44 13.37 -15.97
C ALA A 248 -5.17 12.05 -15.62
N MET A 249 -5.12 11.63 -14.36
CA MET A 249 -5.88 10.50 -13.85
C MET A 249 -7.38 10.80 -13.67
N PHE A 250 -7.77 12.00 -13.22
CA PHE A 250 -9.17 12.36 -12.95
C PHE A 250 -9.92 12.94 -14.15
N THR A 251 -9.19 13.43 -15.17
CA THR A 251 -9.76 13.78 -16.48
C THR A 251 -10.08 12.55 -17.33
N MET A 252 -9.93 11.34 -16.77
CA MET A 252 -10.55 10.11 -17.26
C MET A 252 -12.05 10.33 -17.38
N ASN A 253 -12.52 10.64 -18.60
CA ASN A 253 -13.94 10.71 -18.90
C ASN A 253 -14.46 9.26 -19.02
N PRO A 254 -15.35 8.78 -18.14
CA PRO A 254 -15.90 7.42 -18.26
C PRO A 254 -16.84 7.28 -19.46
N SER A 255 -17.27 8.40 -20.04
CA SER A 255 -18.35 8.45 -21.03
C SER A 255 -17.93 8.23 -22.48
N GLU A 256 -16.63 8.20 -22.81
CA GLU A 256 -16.19 7.99 -24.20
C GLU A 256 -16.08 6.50 -24.60
N ASN A 257 -16.27 5.55 -23.69
CA ASN A 257 -16.23 4.11 -23.99
C ASN A 257 -17.60 3.41 -24.01
N LEU A 258 -18.71 4.16 -23.89
CA LEU A 258 -20.07 3.59 -23.81
C LEU A 258 -20.95 3.87 -25.04
N GLN A 259 -20.35 4.19 -26.20
CA GLN A 259 -21.11 4.50 -27.42
C GLN A 259 -20.98 3.49 -28.58
N THR A 260 -20.47 2.27 -28.34
CA THR A 260 -20.39 1.24 -29.40
C THR A 260 -20.98 -0.12 -29.06
N THR A 261 -21.97 -0.21 -28.17
CA THR A 261 -22.82 -1.41 -28.02
C THR A 261 -24.29 -1.06 -27.71
N ALA A 262 -24.91 -0.19 -28.52
CA ALA A 262 -26.33 0.12 -28.39
C ALA A 262 -27.28 -0.84 -29.16
N ASP A 263 -26.76 -1.76 -29.98
CA ASP A 263 -27.59 -2.59 -30.88
C ASP A 263 -27.38 -4.11 -30.71
N ALA A 264 -27.33 -4.60 -29.48
CA ALA A 264 -27.45 -6.04 -29.22
C ALA A 264 -28.61 -6.32 -28.26
N PRO A 265 -29.66 -7.05 -28.69
CA PRO A 265 -30.75 -7.44 -27.79
C PRO A 265 -30.23 -8.45 -26.78
N TRP A 266 -30.30 -8.09 -25.49
CA TRP A 266 -30.02 -8.99 -24.38
C TRP A 266 -31.00 -10.16 -24.37
N PRO A 267 -30.56 -11.43 -24.40
CA PRO A 267 -31.43 -12.54 -24.10
C PRO A 267 -31.55 -12.71 -22.58
N TYR A 268 -32.70 -13.26 -22.17
CA TYR A 268 -33.07 -13.73 -20.82
C TYR A 268 -33.83 -12.73 -19.93
N CYS A 269 -35.17 -12.78 -20.09
CA CYS A 269 -36.06 -13.01 -18.95
C CYS A 269 -35.90 -14.44 -18.45
#